data_AF-A0A956C1H5-F1
#
_entry.id   AF-A0A956C1H5-F1
#
_cell.length_a   1.000
_cell.length_b   1.000
_cell.length_c   1.000
_cell.angle_alpha   90.00
_cell.angle_beta   90.00
_cell.angle_gamma   90.00
#
_symmetry.space_group_name_H-M   'P 1'
#
loop_
_entity.id
_entity.type
_entity.pdbx_description
1 polymer ?
#
loop_
_entity_poly.entity_id
_entity_poly.type
_entity_poly.pdbx_seq_one_letter_code
_entity_poly.pdbx_strand_id
1 'polypeptide(L)'
;MSDARRPHKPLTCRTVALLAAALVLSTSALARADGPDPRAVEHFEAGVKLRDQGKTSGAIAEFEASLAAEPSVGAHLNLGNLFAGTDAARAYRHYVEALRLAEARNDDRVKDVKDATDALLGRAPHV
;
A
#
# COMPACT_ATOMS: atom_id res chain seq x y z
N MET A 1 9.92 -47.23 68.39
CA MET A 1 9.36 -45.86 68.29
C MET A 1 9.62 -45.41 66.86
N SER A 2 8.86 -45.91 65.88
CA SER A 2 7.58 -45.36 65.39
C SER A 2 7.69 -43.87 65.04
N ASP A 3 7.76 -43.53 63.76
CA ASP A 3 6.56 -43.01 63.08
C ASP A 3 6.70 -42.93 61.54
N ALA A 4 5.54 -43.14 60.90
CA ALA A 4 5.03 -42.54 59.67
C ALA A 4 5.78 -42.72 58.33
N ARG A 5 5.38 -43.79 57.64
CA ARG A 5 5.02 -43.76 56.21
C ARG A 5 4.12 -42.56 55.91
N ARG A 6 4.32 -41.88 54.76
CA ARG A 6 3.31 -41.26 53.85
C ARG A 6 4.03 -40.55 52.68
N PRO A 7 3.36 -40.34 51.52
CA PRO A 7 3.70 -41.06 50.30
C PRO A 7 4.23 -40.18 49.16
N HIS A 8 4.67 -40.88 48.12
CA HIS A 8 5.03 -40.42 46.77
C HIS A 8 4.34 -39.13 46.33
N LYS A 9 5.15 -38.09 46.06
CA LYS A 9 4.73 -36.92 45.30
C LYS A 9 4.65 -37.32 43.81
N PRO A 10 3.53 -37.05 43.11
CA PRO A 10 3.22 -37.68 41.84
C PRO A 10 4.08 -37.16 40.69
N LEU A 11 4.37 -38.10 39.79
CA LEU A 11 4.87 -37.90 38.44
C LEU A 11 4.11 -36.77 37.73
N THR A 12 4.81 -35.73 37.28
CA THR A 12 4.44 -34.93 36.11
C THR A 12 5.69 -34.24 35.56
N CYS A 13 6.69 -35.05 35.21
CA CYS A 13 7.94 -34.63 34.56
C CYS A 13 7.85 -34.68 33.01
N ARG A 14 6.65 -34.66 32.40
CA ARG A 14 6.51 -34.94 30.95
C ARG A 14 5.48 -34.12 30.14
N THR A 15 4.87 -33.05 30.64
CA THR A 15 3.75 -32.41 29.89
C THR A 15 3.78 -30.89 29.70
N VAL A 16 4.85 -30.18 30.07
CA VAL A 16 5.01 -28.75 29.65
C VAL A 16 6.10 -28.58 28.60
N ALA A 17 6.56 -29.68 28.00
CA ALA A 17 7.22 -29.66 26.71
C ALA A 17 6.14 -30.01 25.69
N LEU A 18 5.53 -28.99 25.07
CA LEU A 18 5.04 -29.00 23.68
C LEU A 18 4.23 -27.72 23.40
N LEU A 19 4.75 -26.95 22.44
CA LEU A 19 4.02 -26.12 21.47
C LEU A 19 3.51 -24.74 21.93
N ALA A 20 4.45 -23.82 22.14
CA ALA A 20 4.18 -22.40 21.92
C ALA A 20 5.42 -21.71 21.31
N ALA A 21 5.63 -21.92 20.02
CA ALA A 21 6.45 -21.02 19.19
C ALA A 21 6.16 -21.30 17.71
N ALA A 22 4.97 -20.91 17.27
CA ALA A 22 4.76 -20.62 15.85
C ALA A 22 5.52 -19.32 15.56
N LEU A 23 6.78 -19.44 15.16
CA LEU A 23 7.57 -18.31 14.68
C LEU A 23 8.02 -18.63 13.25
N VAL A 24 7.06 -18.66 12.33
CA VAL A 24 7.37 -18.33 10.95
C VAL A 24 7.65 -16.83 10.96
N LEU A 25 8.91 -16.49 11.21
CA LEU A 25 9.46 -15.17 10.98
C LEU A 25 9.38 -14.89 9.48
N SER A 26 8.24 -14.35 9.04
CA SER A 26 8.20 -13.55 7.81
C SER A 26 9.07 -12.32 8.05
N THR A 27 10.35 -12.45 7.76
CA THR A 27 11.37 -11.40 7.84
C THR A 27 11.21 -10.38 6.72
N SER A 28 10.02 -9.81 6.55
CA SER A 28 9.78 -8.72 5.59
C SER A 28 9.27 -7.46 6.30
N ALA A 29 9.77 -7.19 7.50
CA ALA A 29 9.43 -5.98 8.26
C ALA A 29 10.66 -5.30 8.89
N LEU A 30 11.86 -5.53 8.35
CA LEU A 30 13.05 -4.73 8.69
C LEU A 30 13.51 -3.92 7.47
N ALA A 31 12.69 -2.95 7.08
CA ALA A 31 13.12 -1.82 6.28
C ALA A 31 12.61 -0.54 6.97
N ARG A 32 13.31 -0.12 8.03
CA ARG A 32 13.36 1.31 8.37
C ARG A 32 14.46 1.90 7.51
N ALA A 33 14.11 2.15 6.26
CA ALA A 33 14.81 3.11 5.41
C ALA A 33 13.99 4.39 5.51
N ASP A 34 14.57 5.49 6.01
CA ASP A 34 13.89 6.77 6.20
C ASP A 34 13.68 7.51 4.84
N GLY A 35 13.18 6.79 3.83
CA GLY A 35 12.95 7.28 2.46
C GLY A 35 12.00 6.38 1.67
N PRO A 36 11.54 6.84 0.50
CA PRO A 36 10.58 6.09 -0.32
C PRO A 36 11.17 4.76 -0.80
N ASP A 37 10.31 3.75 -0.97
CA ASP A 37 10.71 2.43 -1.48
C ASP A 37 11.35 2.62 -2.87
N PRO A 38 12.62 2.21 -3.08
CA PRO A 38 13.29 2.38 -4.36
C PRO A 38 12.55 1.75 -5.54
N ARG A 39 11.83 0.65 -5.31
CA ARG A 39 11.01 0.00 -6.35
C ARG A 39 9.84 0.88 -6.74
N ALA A 40 9.22 1.57 -5.78
CA ALA A 40 8.14 2.51 -6.05
C ALA A 40 8.63 3.66 -6.93
N VAL A 41 9.84 4.18 -6.66
CA VAL A 41 10.48 5.24 -7.44
C VAL A 41 10.83 4.77 -8.85
N GLU A 42 11.46 3.59 -8.98
CA GLU A 42 11.84 3.02 -10.28
C GLU A 42 10.62 2.82 -11.21
N HIS A 43 9.58 2.18 -10.69
CA HIS A 43 8.32 1.99 -11.42
C HIS A 43 7.65 3.33 -11.77
N PHE A 44 7.68 4.31 -10.86
CA PHE A 44 7.11 5.64 -11.15
C PHE A 44 7.83 6.32 -12.33
N GLU A 45 9.16 6.33 -12.33
CA GLU A 45 9.98 6.93 -13.39
C GLU A 45 9.80 6.21 -14.73
N ALA A 46 9.73 4.87 -14.72
CA ALA A 46 9.42 4.06 -15.89
C ALA A 46 8.03 4.41 -16.45
N GLY A 47 7.03 4.56 -15.58
CA GLY A 47 5.68 4.97 -15.94
C GLY A 47 5.63 6.34 -16.60
N VAL A 48 6.34 7.32 -16.03
CA VAL A 48 6.49 8.67 -16.62
C VAL A 48 7.11 8.59 -18.01
N LYS A 49 8.21 7.87 -18.17
CA LYS A 49 8.89 7.71 -19.46
C LYS A 49 7.99 7.05 -20.52
N LEU A 50 7.21 6.03 -20.13
CA LEU A 50 6.28 5.35 -21.04
C LEU A 50 5.11 6.25 -21.44
N ARG A 51 4.56 7.01 -20.48
CA ARG A 51 3.52 8.02 -20.74
C ARG A 51 4.00 9.05 -21.74
N ASP A 52 5.21 9.58 -21.56
CA ASP A 52 5.79 10.60 -22.44
C ASP A 52 6.07 10.06 -23.85
N GLN A 53 6.24 8.74 -23.99
CA GLN A 53 6.32 8.03 -25.28
C GLN A 53 4.95 7.69 -25.88
N GLY A 54 3.84 8.04 -25.22
CA GLY A 54 2.48 7.67 -25.63
C GLY A 54 2.13 6.19 -25.42
N LYS A 55 2.97 5.43 -24.70
CA LYS A 55 2.76 3.99 -24.41
C LYS A 55 1.86 3.81 -23.19
N THR A 56 0.61 4.24 -23.32
CA THR A 56 -0.37 4.33 -22.21
C THR A 56 -0.52 3.04 -21.41
N SER A 57 -0.68 1.88 -22.04
CA SER A 57 -0.86 0.62 -21.32
C SER A 57 0.35 0.23 -20.47
N GLY A 58 1.56 0.48 -20.98
CA GLY A 58 2.79 0.25 -20.22
C GLY A 58 2.93 1.23 -19.07
N ALA A 59 2.60 2.51 -19.29
CA ALA A 59 2.61 3.52 -18.24
C ALA A 59 1.66 3.17 -17.09
N ILE A 60 0.45 2.69 -17.40
CA ILE A 60 -0.51 2.23 -16.40
C ILE A 60 0.08 1.10 -15.55
N ALA A 61 0.64 0.07 -16.19
CA ALA A 61 1.21 -1.07 -15.48
C ALA A 61 2.34 -0.64 -14.52
N GLU A 62 3.22 0.26 -14.96
CA GLU A 62 4.31 0.76 -14.12
C GLU A 62 3.79 1.65 -12.96
N PHE A 63 2.80 2.51 -13.18
CA PHE A 63 2.22 3.28 -12.08
C PHE A 63 1.46 2.39 -11.08
N GLU A 64 0.79 1.32 -11.52
CA GLU A 64 0.17 0.35 -10.63
C GLU A 64 1.22 -0.43 -9.82
N ALA A 65 2.34 -0.82 -10.44
CA ALA A 65 3.46 -1.45 -9.74
C ALA A 65 4.11 -0.51 -8.72
N SER A 66 4.24 0.78 -9.06
CA SER A 66 4.70 1.81 -8.12
C SER A 66 3.79 1.90 -6.90
N LEU A 67 2.48 1.95 -7.09
CA LEU A 67 1.49 1.99 -6.00
C LEU A 67 1.47 0.71 -5.15
N ALA A 68 1.75 -0.45 -5.76
CA ALA A 68 1.85 -1.71 -5.04
C ALA A 68 3.09 -1.77 -4.13
N ALA A 69 4.17 -1.10 -4.51
CA ALA A 69 5.36 -0.96 -3.68
C ALA A 69 5.16 0.11 -2.59
N GLU A 70 4.66 1.29 -2.95
CA GLU A 70 4.34 2.36 -1.99
C GLU A 70 3.22 3.28 -2.50
N PRO A 71 2.18 3.57 -1.67
CA PRO A 71 1.15 4.54 -2.04
C PRO A 71 1.72 5.95 -2.29
N SER A 72 1.41 6.52 -3.45
CA SER A 72 1.93 7.81 -3.91
C SER A 72 0.85 8.68 -4.53
N VAL A 73 0.76 9.94 -4.07
CA VAL A 73 -0.11 10.98 -4.67
C VAL A 73 0.21 11.13 -6.16
N GLY A 74 1.50 11.11 -6.52
CA GLY A 74 1.95 11.29 -7.89
C GLY A 74 1.51 10.15 -8.82
N ALA A 75 1.63 8.90 -8.36
CA ALA A 75 1.23 7.75 -9.17
C ALA A 75 -0.29 7.72 -9.39
N HIS A 76 -1.08 8.03 -8.35
CA HIS A 76 -2.53 8.17 -8.48
C HIS A 76 -2.92 9.30 -9.45
N LEU A 77 -2.32 10.50 -9.36
CA LEU A 77 -2.59 11.58 -10.32
C LEU A 77 -2.30 11.18 -11.77
N ASN A 78 -1.21 10.46 -11.99
CA ASN A 78 -0.84 10.00 -13.33
C ASN A 78 -1.84 8.98 -13.89
N LEU A 79 -2.26 8.00 -13.09
CA LEU A 79 -3.30 7.07 -13.49
C LEU A 79 -4.62 7.77 -13.76
N GLY A 80 -5.00 8.73 -12.89
CA GLY A 80 -6.18 9.57 -13.09
C GLY A 80 -6.19 10.27 -14.46
N ASN A 81 -5.07 10.91 -14.80
CA ASN A 81 -4.90 11.59 -16.09
C ASN A 81 -4.96 10.63 -17.29
N LEU A 82 -4.34 9.45 -17.18
CA LEU A 82 -4.35 8.43 -18.23
C LEU A 82 -5.75 7.85 -18.48
N PHE A 83 -6.58 7.74 -17.43
CA PHE A 83 -7.95 7.25 -17.54
C PHE A 83 -8.97 8.35 -17.87
N ALA A 84 -8.68 9.63 -17.64
CA ALA A 84 -9.67 10.72 -17.74
C ALA A 84 -10.38 10.81 -19.11
N GLY A 85 -9.71 10.39 -20.20
CA GLY A 85 -10.28 10.39 -21.55
C GLY A 85 -10.94 9.07 -21.98
N THR A 86 -10.79 7.99 -21.20
CA THR A 86 -11.21 6.63 -21.60
C THR A 86 -12.14 5.96 -20.61
N ASP A 87 -11.96 6.23 -19.31
CA ASP A 87 -12.76 5.67 -18.21
C ASP A 87 -12.80 6.68 -17.05
N ALA A 88 -13.83 7.54 -17.07
CA ALA A 88 -14.02 8.57 -16.05
C ALA A 88 -14.20 7.99 -14.64
N ALA A 89 -14.77 6.79 -14.51
CA ALA A 89 -14.96 6.15 -13.22
C ALA A 89 -13.60 5.73 -12.61
N ARG A 90 -12.71 5.13 -13.40
CA ARG A 90 -11.33 4.84 -12.95
C ARG A 90 -10.56 6.11 -12.64
N ALA A 91 -10.66 7.12 -13.49
CA ALA A 91 -10.00 8.40 -13.26
C ALA A 91 -10.41 9.01 -11.92
N TYR A 92 -11.72 9.05 -11.65
CA TYR A 92 -12.29 9.57 -10.41
C TYR A 92 -11.74 8.83 -9.18
N ARG A 93 -11.71 7.48 -9.21
CA ARG A 93 -11.16 6.70 -8.10
C ARG A 93 -9.71 7.06 -7.80
N HIS A 94 -8.87 7.21 -8.83
CA HIS A 94 -7.48 7.58 -8.62
C HIS A 94 -7.32 9.01 -8.08
N TYR A 95 -8.11 9.97 -8.56
CA TYR A 95 -8.06 11.33 -8.01
C TYR A 95 -8.51 11.40 -6.55
N VAL A 96 -9.55 10.65 -6.17
CA VAL A 96 -10.00 10.57 -4.77
C VAL A 96 -8.91 9.98 -3.87
N GLU A 97 -8.22 8.93 -4.29
CA GLU A 97 -7.11 8.37 -3.51
C GLU A 97 -5.90 9.32 -3.45
N ALA A 98 -5.59 10.03 -4.55
CA ALA A 98 -4.58 11.08 -4.53
C ALA A 98 -4.93 12.18 -3.52
N LEU A 99 -6.20 12.60 -3.48
CA LEU A 99 -6.68 13.65 -2.58
C LEU A 99 -6.57 13.19 -1.13
N ARG A 100 -7.04 11.96 -0.84
CA ARG A 100 -6.97 11.35 0.48
C ARG A 100 -5.53 11.29 1.00
N LEU A 101 -4.59 10.86 0.15
CA LEU A 101 -3.17 10.79 0.50
C LEU A 101 -2.55 12.18 0.67
N ALA A 102 -2.89 13.13 -0.20
CA ALA A 102 -2.37 14.49 -0.15
C ALA A 102 -2.83 15.22 1.12
N GLU A 103 -4.11 15.14 1.47
CA GLU A 103 -4.66 15.73 2.70
C GLU A 103 -4.04 15.09 3.95
N ALA A 104 -3.90 13.75 3.97
CA ALA A 104 -3.28 13.05 5.08
C ALA A 104 -1.79 13.41 5.29
N ARG A 105 -1.10 13.86 4.23
CA ARG A 105 0.33 14.21 4.25
C ARG A 105 0.56 15.73 4.31
N ASN A 106 -0.48 16.55 4.31
CA ASN A 106 -0.40 18.01 4.11
C ASN A 106 0.41 18.40 2.85
N ASP A 107 0.22 17.63 1.78
CA ASP A 107 0.89 17.82 0.49
C ASP A 107 0.34 19.07 -0.22
N ASP A 108 1.19 19.83 -0.89
CA ASP A 108 0.82 21.06 -1.59
C ASP A 108 -0.11 20.81 -2.80
N ARG A 109 -0.10 19.58 -3.33
CA ARG A 109 -0.94 19.17 -4.46
C ARG A 109 -2.42 18.99 -4.12
N VAL A 110 -2.85 19.18 -2.87
CA VAL A 110 -4.28 19.09 -2.50
C VAL A 110 -5.15 19.95 -3.41
N LYS A 111 -4.72 21.18 -3.70
CA LYS A 111 -5.45 22.07 -4.61
C LYS A 111 -5.53 21.49 -6.01
N ASP A 112 -4.40 21.06 -6.58
CA ASP A 112 -4.33 20.54 -7.94
C ASP A 112 -5.19 19.28 -8.12
N VAL A 113 -5.21 18.40 -7.10
CA VAL A 113 -6.04 17.19 -7.11
C VAL A 113 -7.53 17.53 -7.04
N LYS A 114 -7.94 18.52 -6.22
CA LYS A 114 -9.33 19.00 -6.17
C LYS A 114 -9.75 19.56 -7.52
N ASP A 115 -8.93 20.43 -8.11
CA ASP A 115 -9.21 21.02 -9.43
C ASP A 115 -9.34 19.93 -10.52
N ALA A 116 -8.48 18.91 -10.50
CA ALA A 116 -8.56 17.78 -11.42
C ALA A 116 -9.83 16.93 -11.21
N THR A 117 -10.25 16.74 -9.96
CA THR A 117 -11.48 16.02 -9.61
C THR A 117 -12.71 16.79 -10.07
N ASP A 118 -12.76 18.10 -9.80
CA ASP A 118 -13.87 18.98 -10.19
C ASP A 118 -13.97 19.11 -11.71
N ALA A 119 -12.83 19.22 -12.41
CA ALA A 119 -12.79 19.22 -13.88
C ALA A 119 -13.33 17.92 -14.47
N LEU A 120 -13.09 16.77 -13.81
CA LEU A 120 -13.64 15.49 -14.23
C LEU A 120 -15.16 15.44 -14.03
N LEU A 121 -15.66 15.93 -12.88
CA LEU A 121 -17.09 15.96 -12.56
C LEU A 121 -17.86 16.96 -13.42
N GLY A 122 -17.28 18.13 -13.71
CA GLY A 122 -17.89 19.13 -14.59
C GLY A 122 -17.91 18.72 -16.07
N ARG A 123 -17.10 17.73 -16.46
CA ARG A 123 -17.13 17.10 -17.79
C ARG A 123 -18.13 15.94 -17.89
N ALA A 124 -18.60 15.41 -16.76
CA ALA A 124 -19.67 14.43 -16.77
C ALA A 124 -21.00 15.17 -16.99
N PRO A 125 -21.86 14.76 -17.95
CA PRO A 125 -23.23 15.25 -17.97
C PRO A 125 -23.85 14.91 -16.62
N HIS A 126 -24.45 15.90 -15.96
CA HIS A 126 -25.21 15.68 -14.73
C HIS A 126 -26.17 14.52 -14.98
N VAL A 127 -25.99 13.41 -14.25
CA VAL A 127 -26.95 12.31 -14.21
C VAL A 127 -28.07 12.64 -13.25
#